data_AF-A0A2V9UBT2-F1
#
_entry.id   AF-A0A2V9UBT2-F1
#
_cell.length_a   1.000
_cell.length_b   1.000
_cell.length_c   1.000
_cell.angle_alpha   90.00
_cell.angle_beta   90.00
_cell.angle_gamma   90.00
#
_symmetry.space_group_name_H-M   'P 1'
#
loop_
_entity.id
_entity.type
_entity.pdbx_description
1 polymer ?
#
loop_
_entity_poly.entity_id
_entity_poly.type
_entity_poly.pdbx_seq_one_letter_code
_entity_poly.pdbx_strand_id
1 'polypeptide(L)'
;MNRIAIWFAAGMLALVIFAHGQEKSARVFRGEISDSQCALNVHSLTRSHQEMLKSKSMGGTAANCSVYCIEHLGGELVISSGKDVFKLDRPDLVHGFEGQKVKLTGVLDSKLSRIHVLKIELETQ
;
A
#
# COMPACT_ATOMS: atom_id res chain seq x y z
N MET A 1 23.10 -65.21 -14.90
CA MET A 1 23.70 -65.06 -13.56
C MET A 1 23.48 -63.64 -13.10
N ASN A 2 22.74 -63.52 -12.01
CA ASN A 2 22.33 -62.29 -11.33
C ASN A 2 23.51 -61.68 -10.57
N ARG A 3 23.80 -60.38 -10.74
CA ARG A 3 24.62 -59.60 -9.79
C ARG A 3 24.03 -58.21 -9.63
N ILE A 4 23.17 -58.10 -8.63
CA ILE A 4 22.74 -56.86 -8.00
C ILE A 4 23.97 -56.26 -7.30
N ALA A 5 24.15 -54.93 -7.41
CA ALA A 5 24.40 -54.00 -6.31
C ALA A 5 25.38 -52.85 -6.66
N ILE A 6 24.82 -51.63 -6.60
CA ILE A 6 25.47 -50.37 -6.16
C ILE A 6 26.40 -49.77 -7.25
N TRP A 7 26.18 -48.56 -7.75
CA TRP A 7 26.45 -47.30 -7.06
C TRP A 7 25.45 -46.20 -7.41
N PHE A 8 24.87 -45.62 -6.34
CA PHE A 8 24.27 -44.30 -6.31
C PHE A 8 25.30 -43.23 -6.72
N ALA A 9 24.85 -42.22 -7.48
CA ALA A 9 25.26 -40.80 -7.42
C ALA A 9 25.42 -40.19 -8.82
N ALA A 10 24.36 -39.54 -9.31
CA ALA A 10 24.48 -38.33 -10.14
C ALA A 10 23.14 -37.58 -10.17
N GLY A 11 22.54 -37.39 -9.00
CA GLY A 11 21.47 -36.43 -8.79
C GLY A 11 22.07 -35.17 -8.17
N MET A 12 22.38 -34.15 -8.97
CA MET A 12 22.47 -32.80 -8.44
C MET A 12 21.98 -31.80 -9.48
N LEU A 13 20.68 -31.54 -9.36
CA LEU A 13 19.91 -30.48 -9.97
C LEU A 13 20.51 -29.13 -9.55
N ALA A 14 21.27 -28.48 -10.43
CA ALA A 14 21.68 -27.09 -10.25
C ALA A 14 20.51 -26.16 -10.62
N LEU A 15 19.54 -26.03 -9.72
CA LEU A 15 18.53 -24.97 -9.82
C LEU A 15 19.18 -23.66 -9.37
N VAL A 16 19.74 -22.90 -10.33
CA VAL A 16 20.20 -21.54 -10.06
C VAL A 16 18.95 -20.67 -9.94
N ILE A 17 18.47 -20.49 -8.71
CA ILE A 17 17.43 -19.50 -8.42
C ILE A 17 18.10 -18.13 -8.51
N PHE A 18 17.99 -17.48 -9.66
CA PHE A 18 18.25 -16.05 -9.76
C PHE A 18 17.15 -15.32 -9.01
N ALA A 19 17.31 -15.16 -7.70
CA ALA A 19 16.54 -14.21 -6.92
C ALA A 19 16.96 -12.80 -7.38
N HIS A 20 16.32 -12.32 -8.44
CA HIS A 20 16.30 -10.89 -8.77
C HIS A 20 15.49 -10.22 -7.66
N GLY A 21 16.15 -9.90 -6.55
CA GLY A 21 15.62 -8.95 -5.60
C GLY A 21 15.48 -7.64 -6.35
N GLN A 22 14.26 -7.28 -6.74
CA GLN A 22 13.97 -5.94 -7.23
C GLN A 22 14.59 -4.98 -6.22
N GLU A 23 15.54 -4.16 -6.67
CA GLU A 23 16.14 -3.14 -5.84
C GLU A 23 14.99 -2.37 -5.18
N LYS A 24 14.88 -2.51 -3.86
CA LYS A 24 13.89 -1.86 -3.02
C LYS A 24 14.29 -0.40 -2.83
N SER A 25 14.56 0.30 -3.93
CA SER A 25 14.98 1.69 -3.91
C SER A 25 13.80 2.57 -3.54
N ALA A 26 14.08 3.54 -2.68
CA ALA A 26 13.08 4.53 -2.28
C ALA A 26 12.68 5.36 -3.49
N ARG A 27 11.38 5.61 -3.62
CA ARG A 27 10.80 6.45 -4.67
C ARG A 27 9.73 7.36 -4.08
N VAL A 28 9.34 8.36 -4.85
CA VAL A 28 8.32 9.34 -4.48
C VAL A 28 6.97 8.93 -5.05
N PHE A 29 5.95 8.97 -4.20
CA PHE A 29 4.53 8.81 -4.51
C PHE A 29 3.83 10.14 -4.20
N ARG A 30 2.91 10.55 -5.07
CA ARG A 30 2.10 11.76 -4.87
C ARG A 30 0.65 11.37 -4.88
N GLY A 31 -0.12 11.86 -3.93
CA GLY A 31 -1.49 11.42 -3.77
C GLY A 31 -2.13 11.92 -2.49
N GLU A 32 -3.38 11.52 -2.27
CA GLU A 32 -4.12 11.80 -1.05
C GLU A 32 -3.94 10.64 -0.06
N ILE A 33 -3.63 10.94 1.20
CA ILE A 33 -3.74 9.96 2.28
C ILE A 33 -5.21 9.79 2.61
N SER A 34 -5.72 8.56 2.56
CA SER A 34 -7.14 8.28 2.69
C SER A 34 -7.38 6.92 3.37
N ASP A 35 -8.64 6.60 3.65
CA ASP A 35 -9.09 5.26 3.96
C ASP A 35 -9.33 4.44 2.67
N SER A 36 -9.21 3.12 2.79
CA SER A 36 -9.38 2.21 1.65
C SER A 36 -10.78 2.24 1.02
N GLN A 37 -11.85 2.56 1.77
CA GLN A 37 -13.22 2.51 1.26
C GLN A 37 -13.51 3.70 0.34
N CYS A 38 -13.01 4.90 0.69
CA CYS A 38 -13.04 6.07 -0.17
C CYS A 38 -12.07 5.91 -1.33
N ALA A 39 -10.84 5.47 -1.10
CA ALA A 39 -9.82 5.34 -2.16
C ALA A 39 -10.16 4.29 -3.23
N LEU A 40 -10.81 3.18 -2.86
CA LEU A 40 -11.12 2.07 -3.78
C LEU A 40 -12.51 2.16 -4.44
N ASN A 41 -13.22 3.27 -4.30
CA ASN A 41 -14.59 3.42 -4.81
C ASN A 41 -15.56 2.36 -4.25
N VAL A 42 -15.50 2.13 -2.93
CA VAL A 42 -16.52 1.34 -2.23
C VAL A 42 -17.71 2.24 -1.90
N HIS A 43 -17.43 3.44 -1.37
CA HIS A 43 -18.45 4.45 -1.01
C HIS A 43 -18.27 5.80 -1.73
N SER A 44 -17.35 5.90 -2.68
CA SER A 44 -17.08 7.13 -3.42
C SER A 44 -16.75 6.87 -4.90
N LEU A 45 -17.63 7.33 -5.79
CA LEU A 45 -17.45 7.22 -7.24
C LEU A 45 -16.18 7.90 -7.75
N THR A 46 -15.77 8.99 -7.09
CA THR A 46 -14.58 9.78 -7.46
C THR A 46 -13.27 9.30 -6.84
N ARG A 47 -13.28 8.21 -6.06
CA ARG A 47 -12.14 7.78 -5.23
C ARG A 47 -11.62 8.87 -4.28
N SER A 48 -12.53 9.62 -3.67
CA SER A 48 -12.23 10.73 -2.78
C SER A 48 -13.25 10.81 -1.63
N HIS A 49 -13.17 11.86 -0.81
CA HIS A 49 -14.16 12.11 0.24
C HIS A 49 -15.33 13.01 -0.22
N GLN A 50 -15.35 13.46 -1.47
CA GLN A 50 -16.25 14.54 -1.92
C GLN A 50 -17.74 14.21 -1.74
N GLU A 51 -18.15 13.00 -2.12
CA GLU A 51 -19.55 12.58 -2.07
C GLU A 51 -20.06 12.45 -0.63
N MET A 52 -19.24 11.86 0.25
CA MET A 52 -19.56 11.72 1.68
C MET A 52 -19.65 13.06 2.41
N LEU A 53 -18.76 13.99 2.07
CA LEU A 53 -18.81 15.35 2.62
C LEU A 53 -20.03 16.13 2.10
N LYS A 54 -20.44 15.92 0.85
CA LYS A 54 -21.65 16.55 0.28
C LYS A 54 -22.94 16.00 0.89
N SER A 55 -23.03 14.67 1.08
CA SER A 55 -24.21 14.04 1.68
C SER A 55 -24.35 14.29 3.18
N LYS A 56 -23.27 14.74 3.85
CA LYS A 56 -23.17 14.89 5.31
C LYS A 56 -23.47 13.58 6.07
N SER A 57 -23.29 12.44 5.42
CA SER A 57 -23.60 11.13 6.00
C SER A 57 -22.51 10.63 6.95
N MET A 58 -21.27 11.14 6.83
CA MET A 58 -20.15 10.69 7.66
C MET A 58 -18.98 11.68 7.60
N GLY A 59 -18.42 12.03 8.76
CA GLY A 59 -17.22 12.89 8.88
C GLY A 59 -17.46 14.34 8.45
N GLY A 60 -17.12 15.32 9.30
CA GLY A 60 -17.25 16.74 8.93
C GLY A 60 -16.19 17.23 7.92
N THR A 61 -15.10 16.48 7.77
CA THR A 61 -13.94 16.80 6.93
C THR A 61 -13.34 15.50 6.36
N ALA A 62 -12.54 15.59 5.30
CA ALA A 62 -11.84 14.43 4.72
C ALA A 62 -10.99 13.70 5.77
N ALA A 63 -10.24 14.45 6.58
CA ALA A 63 -9.44 13.92 7.68
C ALA A 63 -10.29 13.13 8.68
N ASN A 64 -11.36 13.74 9.21
CA ASN A 64 -12.21 13.08 10.21
C ASN A 64 -12.93 11.85 9.62
N CYS A 65 -13.31 11.91 8.34
CA CYS A 65 -13.92 10.77 7.66
C CYS A 65 -12.93 9.61 7.54
N SER A 66 -11.71 9.88 7.04
CA SER A 66 -10.66 8.86 6.91
C SER A 66 -10.33 8.20 8.25
N VAL A 67 -10.05 9.02 9.28
CA VAL A 67 -9.71 8.50 10.62
C VAL A 67 -10.84 7.64 11.17
N TYR A 68 -12.09 8.12 11.08
CA TYR A 68 -13.25 7.35 11.54
C TYR A 68 -13.39 6.01 10.79
N CYS A 69 -13.25 6.02 9.46
CA CYS A 69 -13.32 4.80 8.65
C CYS A 69 -12.24 3.78 9.05
N ILE A 70 -11.00 4.24 9.27
CA ILE A 70 -9.87 3.37 9.64
C ILE A 70 -10.09 2.79 11.04
N GLU A 71 -10.45 3.62 12.01
CA GLU A 71 -10.55 3.21 13.42
C GLU A 71 -11.82 2.39 13.74
N HIS A 72 -12.95 2.69 13.07
CA HIS A 72 -14.26 2.18 13.48
C HIS A 72 -14.92 1.27 12.44
N LEU A 73 -14.55 1.38 11.17
CA LEU A 73 -15.21 0.66 10.06
C LEU A 73 -14.29 -0.32 9.34
N GLY A 74 -13.10 -0.59 9.88
CA GLY A 74 -12.14 -1.55 9.30
C GLY A 74 -11.47 -1.06 8.02
N GLY A 75 -11.47 0.26 7.75
CA GLY A 75 -10.69 0.84 6.67
C GLY A 75 -9.18 0.66 6.90
N GLU A 76 -8.42 0.57 5.80
CA GLU A 76 -6.96 0.57 5.86
C GLU A 76 -6.41 1.95 5.53
N LEU A 77 -5.30 2.32 6.15
CA LEU A 77 -4.57 3.55 5.84
C LEU A 77 -3.81 3.39 4.51
N VAL A 78 -4.16 4.24 3.54
CA VAL A 78 -3.64 4.14 2.16
C VAL A 78 -3.21 5.50 1.61
N ILE A 79 -2.40 5.47 0.56
CA ILE A 79 -2.24 6.61 -0.37
C ILE A 79 -2.95 6.28 -1.68
N SER A 80 -3.82 7.19 -2.12
CA SER A 80 -4.45 7.16 -3.45
C SER A 80 -3.61 8.00 -4.42
N SER A 81 -2.87 7.33 -5.31
CA SER A 81 -1.94 7.92 -6.27
C SER A 81 -2.49 7.73 -7.69
N GLY A 82 -3.36 8.64 -8.12
CA GLY A 82 -4.02 8.55 -9.42
C GLY A 82 -5.06 7.43 -9.44
N LYS A 83 -4.74 6.32 -10.14
CA LYS A 83 -5.61 5.12 -10.17
C LYS A 83 -5.14 4.03 -9.22
N ASP A 84 -3.92 4.15 -8.70
CA ASP A 84 -3.31 3.14 -7.85
C ASP A 84 -3.53 3.50 -6.39
N VAL A 85 -3.79 2.48 -5.58
CA VAL A 85 -3.97 2.59 -4.13
C VAL A 85 -2.97 1.68 -3.45
N PHE A 86 -2.17 2.24 -2.55
CA PHE A 86 -1.13 1.50 -1.83
C PHE A 86 -1.36 1.59 -0.32
N LYS A 87 -1.25 0.45 0.36
CA LYS A 87 -1.30 0.38 1.82
C LYS A 87 -0.05 1.01 2.44
N LEU A 88 -0.21 1.66 3.58
CA LEU A 88 0.90 2.28 4.30
C LEU A 88 1.15 1.51 5.60
N ASP A 89 2.42 1.22 5.90
CA ASP A 89 2.81 0.34 7.02
C ASP A 89 3.36 1.09 8.25
N ARG A 90 3.46 2.41 8.16
CA ARG A 90 3.94 3.31 9.21
C ARG A 90 2.87 4.34 9.57
N PRO A 91 1.77 3.92 10.21
CA PRO A 91 0.71 4.84 10.63
C PRO A 91 1.23 5.93 11.57
N ASP A 92 2.29 5.66 12.34
CA ASP A 92 2.95 6.63 13.21
C ASP A 92 3.53 7.85 12.47
N LEU A 93 3.97 7.67 11.22
CA LEU A 93 4.48 8.77 10.39
C LEU A 93 3.40 9.47 9.57
N VAL A 94 2.31 8.76 9.28
CA VAL A 94 1.27 9.19 8.34
C VAL A 94 0.10 9.86 9.08
N HIS A 95 -0.10 9.55 10.35
CA HIS A 95 -1.14 10.17 11.14
C HIS A 95 -1.00 11.70 11.18
N GLY A 96 -2.11 12.40 11.02
CA GLY A 96 -2.19 13.85 10.85
C GLY A 96 -2.17 14.31 9.38
N PHE A 97 -1.89 13.41 8.44
CA PHE A 97 -1.96 13.71 6.99
C PHE A 97 -3.23 13.16 6.34
N GLU A 98 -4.13 12.51 7.06
CA GLU A 98 -5.38 11.96 6.52
C GLU A 98 -6.23 13.05 5.84
N GLY A 99 -6.76 12.72 4.66
CA GLY A 99 -7.49 13.65 3.80
C GLY A 99 -6.63 14.74 3.15
N GLN A 100 -5.30 14.72 3.30
CA GLN A 100 -4.38 15.68 2.69
C GLN A 100 -3.65 15.10 1.48
N LYS A 101 -3.32 15.97 0.53
CA LYS A 101 -2.39 15.65 -0.55
C LYS A 101 -0.96 15.76 -0.07
N VAL A 102 -0.16 14.75 -0.39
CA VAL A 102 1.20 14.60 0.12
C VAL A 102 2.18 14.17 -0.96
N LYS A 103 3.44 14.44 -0.68
CA LYS A 103 4.59 13.81 -1.31
C LYS A 103 5.16 12.78 -0.33
N LEU A 104 4.98 11.50 -0.63
CA LEU A 104 5.43 10.38 0.20
C LEU A 104 6.67 9.75 -0.41
N THR A 105 7.77 9.69 0.33
CA THR A 105 8.96 8.92 -0.06
C THR A 105 8.95 7.58 0.66
N GLY A 106 9.06 6.49 -0.09
CA GLY A 106 9.00 5.15 0.49
C GLY A 106 9.42 4.07 -0.48
N VAL A 107 9.40 2.84 0.02
CA VAL A 107 9.77 1.63 -0.72
C VAL A 107 8.52 0.80 -0.96
N LEU A 108 8.14 0.59 -2.22
CA LEU A 108 6.98 -0.24 -2.55
C LEU A 108 7.34 -1.72 -2.57
N ASP A 109 6.61 -2.50 -1.77
CA ASP A 109 6.44 -3.93 -1.97
C ASP A 109 5.30 -4.16 -2.99
N SER A 110 5.70 -4.45 -4.22
CA SER A 110 4.77 -4.68 -5.34
C SER A 110 3.93 -5.95 -5.19
N LYS A 111 4.40 -6.93 -4.40
CA LYS A 111 3.65 -8.18 -4.18
C LYS A 111 2.46 -7.96 -3.24
N LEU A 112 2.59 -7.00 -2.33
CA LEU A 112 1.59 -6.69 -1.30
C LEU A 112 0.85 -5.37 -1.54
N SER A 113 1.20 -4.63 -2.61
CA SER A 113 0.73 -3.26 -2.87
C SER A 113 0.84 -2.37 -1.63
N ARG A 114 2.00 -2.43 -0.96
CA ARG A 114 2.26 -1.77 0.32
C ARG A 114 3.54 -0.96 0.25
N ILE A 115 3.51 0.27 0.73
CA ILE A 115 4.67 1.14 0.79
C ILE A 115 5.20 1.17 2.21
N HIS A 116 6.48 0.87 2.35
CA HIS A 116 7.25 1.20 3.53
C HIS A 116 7.54 2.70 3.56
N VAL A 117 6.91 3.43 4.47
CA VAL A 117 7.02 4.90 4.50
C VAL A 117 8.33 5.31 5.18
N LEU A 118 9.10 6.14 4.48
CA LEU A 118 10.35 6.72 5.01
C LEU A 118 10.17 8.18 5.39
N LYS A 119 9.41 8.93 4.59
CA LYS A 119 9.17 10.36 4.80
C LYS A 119 7.86 10.77 4.14
N ILE A 120 7.16 11.71 4.76
CA ILE A 120 5.94 12.31 4.23
C ILE A 120 6.00 13.82 4.43
N GLU A 121 5.53 14.56 3.44
CA GLU A 121 5.45 16.03 3.45
C GLU A 121 4.13 16.43 2.80
N LEU A 122 3.53 17.52 3.27
CA LEU A 122 2.40 18.12 2.55
C LEU A 122 2.84 18.49 1.14
N GLU A 123 1.99 18.21 0.17
CA GLU A 123 2.19 18.71 -1.18
C GLU A 123 1.83 20.20 -1.17
N THR A 124 2.85 21.06 -1.05
CA THR A 124 2.68 22.50 -1.20
C THR A 124 2.12 22.78 -2.60
N GLN A 125 0.99 23.48 -2.66
CA GLN A 125 0.38 23.94 -3.91
C GLN A 125 1.27 24.97 -4.62
#